data_AF-A0AAX6G5R7-F1
#
_entry.id   AF-A0AAX6G5R7-F1
#
_cell.length_a   1.000
_cell.length_b   1.000
_cell.length_c   1.000
_cell.angle_alpha   90.00
_cell.angle_beta   90.00
_cell.angle_gamma   90.00
#
_symmetry.space_group_name_H-M   'P 1'
#
loop_
_entity.id
_entity.type
_entity.pdbx_description
1 polymer ?
#
loop_
_entity_poly.entity_id
_entity_poly.type
_entity_poly.pdbx_seq_one_letter_code
_entity_poly.pdbx_strand_id
1 'polypeptide(L)'
;MKVWLVLRAKWIWWAAIVGLVAWLCSSSLLVTEVKHNNNPSIVKVEFNVTGCTKKSYSTFLESLRKNLSSTNSAYNIPLLPNPSPPRQDLLFVEIFDWEDKSITLLLSRINAYVIAYKAQDRYYLLADTPDNPLYGNNSWRFSFNGTYAALEYKAGRRENIDLGIIELAQSISNLRYWSSDKEETTVARSLIVLIQMVSETA
;
A
#
# COMPACT_ATOMS: atom_id res chain seq x y z
N MET A 1 -55.86 -32.33 21.40
CA MET A 1 -54.90 -32.27 20.28
C MET A 1 -54.57 -30.81 19.99
N LYS A 2 -53.31 -30.52 19.60
CA LYS A 2 -52.73 -29.18 19.28
C LYS A 2 -51.99 -28.44 20.42
N VAL A 3 -50.96 -29.05 20.99
CA VAL A 3 -49.91 -28.31 21.74
C VAL A 3 -48.50 -28.59 21.18
N TRP A 4 -48.36 -29.43 20.15
CA TRP A 4 -47.07 -29.90 19.64
C TRP A 4 -46.47 -29.12 18.46
N LEU A 5 -47.09 -28.02 18.01
CA LEU A 5 -46.66 -27.30 16.80
C LEU A 5 -45.86 -26.00 17.04
N VAL A 6 -45.81 -25.49 18.27
CA VAL A 6 -45.17 -24.18 18.54
C VAL A 6 -43.66 -24.29 18.81
N LEU A 7 -43.15 -25.48 19.14
CA LEU A 7 -41.75 -25.65 19.55
C LEU A 7 -40.75 -25.82 18.40
N ARG A 8 -41.19 -26.04 17.15
CA ARG A 8 -40.29 -26.13 15.99
C ARG A 8 -40.03 -24.81 15.26
N ALA A 9 -40.84 -23.78 15.51
CA ALA A 9 -40.71 -22.49 14.82
C ALA A 9 -39.61 -21.58 15.40
N LYS A 10 -39.14 -21.83 16.64
CA LYS A 10 -38.09 -21.01 17.29
C LYS A 10 -36.66 -21.44 16.99
N TRP A 11 -36.45 -22.63 16.42
CA TRP A 11 -35.12 -23.14 16.10
C TRP A 11 -34.59 -22.72 14.72
N ILE A 12 -35.46 -22.20 13.84
CA ILE A 12 -35.08 -21.81 12.47
C ILE A 12 -34.63 -20.33 12.40
N TRP A 13 -34.89 -19.53 13.44
CA TRP A 13 -34.56 -18.10 13.44
C TRP A 13 -33.13 -17.76 13.88
N TRP A 14 -32.41 -18.65 14.55
CA TRP A 14 -31.00 -18.41 14.89
C TRP A 14 -30.03 -18.79 13.76
N ALA A 15 -30.43 -19.64 12.81
CA ALA A 15 -29.59 -20.00 11.66
C ALA A 15 -29.56 -18.92 10.56
N ALA A 16 -30.59 -18.07 10.47
CA ALA A 16 -30.67 -17.02 9.45
C ALA A 16 -29.88 -15.75 9.83
N ILE A 17 -29.65 -15.48 11.12
CA ILE A 17 -28.89 -14.30 11.57
C ILE A 17 -27.38 -14.55 11.50
N VAL A 18 -26.95 -15.80 11.66
CA VAL A 18 -25.52 -16.17 11.56
C VAL A 18 -25.12 -16.55 10.12
N GLY A 19 -26.08 -16.88 9.25
CA GLY A 19 -25.85 -17.27 7.86
C GLY A 19 -25.70 -16.12 6.85
N LEU A 20 -25.98 -14.87 7.23
CA LEU A 20 -25.84 -13.68 6.36
C LEU A 20 -24.52 -12.92 6.55
N VAL A 21 -23.69 -13.32 7.51
CA VAL A 21 -22.30 -12.83 7.66
C VAL A 21 -21.33 -13.82 7.01
N ALA A 22 -21.79 -14.56 6.00
CA ALA A 22 -20.89 -15.08 4.97
C ALA A 22 -20.38 -13.89 4.14
N TRP A 23 -19.46 -13.15 4.75
CA TRP A 23 -18.17 -12.88 4.15
C TRP A 23 -18.24 -12.41 2.69
N LEU A 24 -18.89 -11.26 2.49
CA LEU A 24 -18.42 -10.33 1.46
C LEU A 24 -17.07 -9.76 1.94
N CYS A 25 -16.02 -10.59 1.95
CA CYS A 25 -14.64 -10.12 1.83
C CYS A 25 -14.45 -9.63 0.38
N SER A 26 -15.26 -8.65 -0.03
CA SER A 26 -14.98 -7.83 -1.18
C SER A 26 -13.94 -6.83 -0.72
N SER A 27 -12.70 -7.28 -0.59
CA SER A 27 -11.54 -6.39 -0.68
C SER A 27 -11.60 -5.75 -2.06
N SER A 28 -12.30 -4.62 -2.16
CA SER A 28 -12.49 -3.91 -3.41
C SER A 28 -11.16 -3.27 -3.76
N LEU A 29 -10.39 -3.95 -4.62
CA LEU A 29 -9.31 -3.32 -5.35
C LEU A 29 -9.93 -2.18 -6.17
N LEU A 30 -9.56 -0.95 -5.83
CA LEU A 30 -9.91 0.24 -6.60
C LEU A 30 -8.67 0.71 -7.34
N VAL A 31 -8.85 0.93 -8.65
CA VAL A 31 -7.86 1.60 -9.50
C VAL A 31 -8.47 2.90 -9.97
N THR A 32 -7.82 4.02 -9.68
CA THR A 32 -8.32 5.35 -10.03
C THR A 32 -7.23 6.19 -10.68
N GLU A 33 -7.64 7.18 -11.47
CA GLU A 33 -6.74 8.17 -12.05
C GLU A 33 -6.78 9.46 -11.24
N VAL A 34 -5.64 9.88 -10.69
CA VAL A 34 -5.48 11.15 -9.99
C VAL A 34 -5.08 12.20 -11.02
N LYS A 35 -5.97 13.14 -11.33
CA LYS A 35 -5.67 14.29 -12.18
C LYS A 35 -4.95 15.37 -11.38
N HIS A 36 -3.81 15.82 -11.88
CA HIS A 36 -3.10 16.98 -11.35
C HIS A 36 -3.05 18.06 -12.43
N ASN A 37 -3.36 19.31 -12.09
CA ASN A 37 -3.47 20.42 -13.04
C ASN A 37 -2.28 20.46 -14.02
N ASN A 38 -2.56 20.31 -15.32
CA ASN A 38 -1.63 20.26 -16.46
C ASN A 38 -0.64 19.08 -16.54
N ASN A 39 -0.73 18.11 -15.63
CA ASN A 39 0.08 16.90 -15.65
C ASN A 39 -0.75 15.67 -16.07
N PRO A 40 -0.10 14.66 -16.66
CA PRO A 40 -0.74 13.38 -16.96
C PRO A 40 -1.28 12.74 -15.68
N SER A 41 -2.44 12.08 -15.79
CA SER A 41 -3.06 11.40 -14.65
C SER A 41 -2.13 10.35 -14.05
N ILE A 42 -2.01 10.36 -12.73
CA ILE A 42 -1.24 9.36 -11.99
C ILE A 42 -2.20 8.24 -11.59
N VAL A 43 -1.87 7.01 -11.97
CA VAL A 43 -2.66 5.84 -11.58
C VAL A 43 -2.46 5.55 -10.09
N LYS A 44 -3.56 5.28 -9.39
CA LYS A 44 -3.58 4.88 -7.98
C LYS A 44 -4.16 3.47 -7.86
N VAL A 45 -3.45 2.60 -7.14
CA VAL A 45 -3.87 1.24 -6.77
C VAL A 45 -4.09 1.20 -5.25
N GLU A 46 -5.21 0.63 -4.82
CA GLU A 46 -5.57 0.59 -3.40
C GLU A 46 -5.45 -0.80 -2.79
N PHE A 47 -5.04 -0.89 -1.53
CA PHE A 47 -5.04 -2.11 -0.73
C PHE A 47 -5.55 -1.86 0.69
N ASN A 48 -6.44 -2.72 1.17
CA ASN A 48 -6.97 -2.64 2.53
C ASN A 48 -6.56 -3.88 3.32
N VAL A 49 -5.91 -3.69 4.47
CA VAL A 49 -5.53 -4.81 5.36
C VAL A 49 -6.75 -5.48 6.00
N THR A 50 -7.85 -4.74 6.14
CA THR A 50 -9.10 -5.21 6.74
C THR A 50 -9.71 -6.33 5.91
N GLY A 51 -9.86 -7.51 6.53
CA GLY A 51 -10.37 -8.69 5.85
C GLY A 51 -9.44 -9.25 4.77
N CYS A 52 -8.14 -8.90 4.81
CA CYS A 52 -7.16 -9.39 3.85
C CYS A 52 -7.08 -10.92 3.87
N THR A 53 -7.08 -11.49 2.67
CA THR A 53 -6.87 -12.92 2.39
C THR A 53 -5.70 -13.09 1.42
N LYS A 54 -5.19 -14.32 1.28
CA LYS A 54 -4.18 -14.64 0.24
C LYS A 54 -4.64 -14.20 -1.16
N LYS A 55 -5.94 -14.39 -1.46
CA LYS A 55 -6.53 -14.01 -2.75
C LYS A 55 -6.53 -12.50 -2.94
N SER A 56 -6.99 -11.74 -1.94
CA SER A 56 -7.06 -10.27 -2.06
C SER A 56 -5.68 -9.64 -2.21
N TYR A 57 -4.69 -10.12 -1.46
CA TYR A 57 -3.32 -9.64 -1.58
C TYR A 57 -2.70 -9.99 -2.93
N SER A 58 -2.94 -11.20 -3.45
CA SER A 58 -2.48 -11.59 -4.80
C SER A 58 -3.12 -10.73 -5.89
N THR A 59 -4.43 -10.47 -5.81
CA THR A 59 -5.14 -9.59 -6.75
C THR A 59 -4.63 -8.15 -6.69
N PHE A 60 -4.29 -7.65 -5.50
CA PHE A 60 -3.62 -6.37 -5.35
C PHE A 60 -2.28 -6.33 -6.10
N LEU A 61 -1.42 -7.33 -5.90
CA LEU A 61 -0.11 -7.40 -6.57
C LEU A 61 -0.24 -7.56 -8.09
N GLU A 62 -1.20 -8.33 -8.58
CA GLU A 62 -1.49 -8.45 -10.02
C GLU A 62 -1.89 -7.10 -10.64
N SER A 63 -2.73 -6.33 -9.95
CA SER A 63 -3.10 -4.98 -10.36
C SER A 63 -1.91 -4.03 -10.33
N LEU A 64 -1.08 -4.10 -9.29
CA LEU A 64 0.13 -3.31 -9.17
C LEU A 64 1.08 -3.59 -10.34
N ARG A 65 1.39 -4.86 -10.61
CA ARG A 65 2.23 -5.29 -11.76
C ARG A 65 1.69 -4.76 -13.08
N LYS A 66 0.39 -4.91 -13.32
CA LYS A 66 -0.27 -4.44 -14.54
C LYS A 66 -0.07 -2.94 -14.74
N ASN A 67 -0.20 -2.14 -13.68
CA ASN A 67 -0.08 -0.69 -13.75
C ASN A 67 1.39 -0.20 -13.72
N LEU A 68 2.31 -1.00 -13.19
CA LEU A 68 3.75 -0.76 -13.31
C LEU A 68 4.25 -1.03 -14.72
N SER A 69 3.79 -2.12 -15.34
CA SER A 69 4.28 -2.58 -16.65
C SER A 69 4.08 -1.56 -17.78
N SER A 70 4.98 -1.63 -18.76
CA SER A 70 4.78 -1.08 -20.10
C SER A 70 3.89 -2.00 -20.93
N THR A 71 3.62 -1.63 -22.19
CA THR A 71 2.91 -2.51 -23.14
C THR A 71 3.76 -3.68 -23.65
N ASN A 72 5.07 -3.70 -23.34
CA ASN A 72 6.01 -4.68 -23.86
C ASN A 72 6.29 -5.80 -22.85
N SER A 73 6.71 -6.96 -23.36
CA SER A 73 7.19 -8.08 -22.56
C SER A 73 8.41 -8.72 -23.21
N ALA A 74 9.27 -9.33 -22.40
CA ALA A 74 10.37 -10.18 -22.86
C ALA A 74 10.19 -11.57 -22.22
N TYR A 75 10.14 -12.63 -23.03
CA TYR A 75 9.93 -14.00 -22.54
C TYR A 75 8.69 -14.16 -21.65
N ASN A 76 7.59 -13.47 -22.00
CA ASN A 76 6.33 -13.41 -21.22
C ASN A 76 6.46 -12.76 -19.84
N ILE A 77 7.57 -12.08 -19.56
CA ILE A 77 7.75 -11.26 -18.37
C ILE A 77 7.48 -9.79 -18.76
N PRO A 78 6.52 -9.11 -18.12
CA PRO A 78 6.25 -7.71 -18.39
C PRO A 78 7.48 -6.84 -18.18
N LEU A 79 7.77 -5.96 -19.14
CA LEU A 79 8.87 -5.00 -19.01
C LEU A 79 8.37 -3.72 -18.36
N LEU A 80 9.16 -3.17 -17.43
CA LEU A 80 8.93 -1.83 -16.91
C LEU A 80 9.17 -0.78 -18.02
N PRO A 81 8.52 0.40 -17.95
CA PRO A 81 8.75 1.49 -18.88
C PRO A 81 10.21 1.95 -18.91
N ASN A 82 10.68 2.35 -20.09
CA ASN A 82 11.97 3.02 -20.21
C ASN A 82 11.93 4.40 -19.52
N PRO A 83 13.03 4.83 -18.89
CA PRO A 83 13.12 6.18 -18.35
C PRO A 83 12.83 7.24 -19.43
N SER A 84 12.01 8.24 -19.09
CA SER A 84 11.75 9.41 -19.95
C SER A 84 12.05 10.72 -19.22
N PRO A 85 13.33 11.03 -18.92
CA PRO A 85 13.70 12.29 -18.26
C PRO A 85 13.24 13.51 -19.09
N PRO A 86 12.82 14.62 -18.44
CA PRO A 86 12.84 14.87 -17.00
C PRO A 86 11.59 14.37 -16.25
N ARG A 87 10.66 13.70 -16.94
CA ARG A 87 9.38 13.29 -16.38
C ARG A 87 9.58 12.11 -15.43
N GLN A 88 9.06 12.24 -14.21
CA GLN A 88 8.93 11.11 -13.30
C GLN A 88 7.68 10.31 -13.68
N ASP A 89 7.86 9.04 -14.04
CA ASP A 89 6.75 8.12 -14.24
C ASP A 89 6.38 7.47 -12.90
N LEU A 90 5.33 8.00 -12.30
CA LEU A 90 4.88 7.63 -10.96
C LEU A 90 3.66 6.73 -11.00
N LEU A 91 3.53 5.91 -9.96
CA LEU A 91 2.33 5.17 -9.61
C LEU A 91 2.07 5.34 -8.11
N PHE A 92 0.82 5.57 -7.74
CA PHE A 92 0.41 5.67 -6.34
C PHE A 92 -0.11 4.34 -5.83
N VAL A 93 0.33 3.95 -4.63
CA VAL A 93 -0.19 2.79 -3.91
C VAL A 93 -0.76 3.28 -2.59
N GLU A 94 -2.07 3.34 -2.47
CA GLU A 94 -2.73 3.75 -1.22
C GLU A 94 -3.07 2.52 -0.40
N ILE A 95 -2.58 2.49 0.85
CA ILE A 95 -2.72 1.33 1.73
C ILE A 95 -3.43 1.77 2.99
N PHE A 96 -4.53 1.09 3.31
CA PHE A 96 -5.38 1.34 4.46
C PHE A 96 -5.08 0.35 5.58
N ASP A 97 -4.97 0.85 6.81
CA ASP A 97 -4.86 0.05 8.02
C ASP A 97 -6.23 -0.45 8.53
N TRP A 98 -6.25 -1.07 9.71
CA TRP A 98 -7.45 -1.62 10.33
C TRP A 98 -8.47 -0.56 10.79
N GLU A 99 -8.06 0.70 10.88
CA GLU A 99 -8.90 1.84 11.28
C GLU A 99 -9.32 2.71 10.07
N ASP A 100 -9.17 2.17 8.86
CA ASP A 100 -9.43 2.85 7.59
C ASP A 100 -8.59 4.13 7.44
N LYS A 101 -7.39 4.16 8.04
CA LYS A 101 -6.41 5.23 7.85
C LYS A 101 -5.42 4.80 6.79
N SER A 102 -5.10 5.72 5.90
CA SER A 102 -4.18 5.43 4.80
C SER A 102 -2.89 6.22 4.83
N ILE A 103 -1.90 5.67 4.15
CA ILE A 103 -0.80 6.39 3.52
C ILE A 103 -0.82 6.09 2.02
N THR A 104 -0.19 6.95 1.22
CA THR A 104 0.02 6.69 -0.21
C THR A 104 1.50 6.58 -0.50
N LEU A 105 1.97 5.40 -0.90
CA LEU A 105 3.33 5.24 -1.43
C LEU A 105 3.39 5.77 -2.86
N LEU A 106 4.53 6.36 -3.20
CA LEU A 106 4.85 6.80 -4.54
C LEU A 106 5.93 5.87 -5.06
N LEU A 107 5.59 5.10 -6.09
CA LEU A 107 6.51 4.20 -6.76
C LEU A 107 6.96 4.83 -8.07
N SER A 108 8.25 4.67 -8.39
CA SER A 108 8.76 4.89 -9.74
C SER A 108 8.40 3.67 -10.60
N ARG A 109 7.69 3.89 -11.71
CA ARG A 109 7.34 2.81 -12.65
C ARG A 109 8.57 2.23 -13.35
N ILE A 110 9.67 2.97 -13.39
CA ILE A 110 10.93 2.57 -14.04
C ILE A 110 11.59 1.38 -13.34
N ASN A 111 11.47 1.30 -12.01
CA ASN A 111 12.12 0.27 -11.19
C ASN A 111 11.21 -0.37 -10.13
N ALA A 112 9.90 -0.08 -10.16
CA ALA A 112 8.90 -0.52 -9.18
C ALA A 112 9.20 -0.15 -7.72
N TYR A 113 10.09 0.82 -7.49
CA TYR A 113 10.63 1.12 -6.16
C TYR A 113 9.97 2.34 -5.52
N VAL A 114 9.80 2.31 -4.20
CA VAL A 114 9.26 3.42 -3.41
C VAL A 114 10.27 4.57 -3.41
N ILE A 115 9.81 5.77 -3.78
CA ILE A 115 10.63 7.00 -3.76
C ILE A 115 10.11 8.04 -2.76
N ALA A 116 8.85 7.97 -2.37
CA ALA A 116 8.26 8.87 -1.38
C ALA A 116 6.99 8.24 -0.81
N TYR A 117 6.44 8.84 0.24
CA TYR A 117 5.07 8.56 0.66
C TYR A 117 4.32 9.86 1.00
N LYS A 118 3.00 9.80 0.99
CA LYS A 118 2.10 10.87 1.44
C LYS A 118 1.35 10.39 2.68
N ALA A 119 1.33 11.21 3.71
CA ALA A 119 0.51 11.03 4.89
C ALA A 119 -0.03 12.38 5.38
N GLN A 120 -1.31 12.44 5.78
CA GLN A 120 -1.96 13.66 6.30
C GLN A 120 -1.69 14.91 5.44
N ASP A 121 -1.84 14.79 4.11
CA ASP A 121 -1.59 15.86 3.13
C ASP A 121 -0.18 16.42 3.05
N ARG A 122 0.81 15.70 3.60
CA ARG A 122 2.23 16.00 3.47
C ARG A 122 2.98 14.89 2.73
N TYR A 123 3.87 15.27 1.82
CA TYR A 123 4.80 14.35 1.17
C TYR A 123 6.08 14.21 1.99
N TYR A 124 6.57 12.99 2.09
CA TYR A 124 7.79 12.59 2.75
C TYR A 124 8.68 11.88 1.73
N LEU A 125 9.82 12.49 1.43
CA LEU A 125 10.74 12.09 0.37
C LEU A 125 11.95 11.39 0.95
N LEU A 126 12.41 10.35 0.26
CA LEU A 126 13.74 9.81 0.47
C LEU A 126 14.80 10.82 0.03
N ALA A 127 16.02 10.69 0.55
CA ALA A 127 17.09 11.66 0.30
C ALA A 127 17.42 11.82 -1.19
N ASP A 128 17.29 10.75 -1.97
CA ASP A 128 17.62 10.66 -3.39
C ASP A 128 16.43 10.89 -4.34
N THR A 129 15.24 11.17 -3.81
CA THR A 129 14.05 11.44 -4.63
C THR A 129 14.24 12.74 -5.43
N PRO A 130 14.16 12.74 -6.77
CA PRO A 130 14.33 13.97 -7.52
C PRO A 130 13.20 14.95 -7.23
N ASP A 131 13.47 16.25 -7.30
CA ASP A 131 12.45 17.27 -7.07
C ASP A 131 11.31 17.18 -8.09
N ASN A 132 10.09 17.41 -7.63
CA ASN A 132 8.88 17.38 -8.46
C ASN A 132 7.86 18.39 -7.90
N PRO A 133 7.26 19.27 -8.74
CA PRO A 133 6.21 20.20 -8.30
C PRO A 133 5.04 19.53 -7.56
N LEU A 134 4.78 18.24 -7.81
CA LEU A 134 3.77 17.43 -7.12
C LEU A 134 3.90 17.49 -5.60
N TYR A 135 5.13 17.52 -5.07
CA TYR A 135 5.35 17.40 -3.62
C TYR A 135 5.01 18.67 -2.85
N GLY A 136 4.95 19.81 -3.55
CA GLY A 136 4.73 21.13 -2.97
C GLY A 136 5.84 21.57 -2.00
N ASN A 137 5.68 22.78 -1.47
CA ASN A 137 6.70 23.42 -0.63
C ASN A 137 6.70 22.93 0.81
N ASN A 138 5.63 22.26 1.26
CA ASN A 138 5.50 21.76 2.64
C ASN A 138 5.99 20.31 2.79
N SER A 139 6.71 19.77 1.82
CA SER A 139 7.22 18.40 1.91
C SER A 139 8.34 18.25 2.95
N TRP A 140 8.65 17.02 3.34
CA TRP A 140 9.76 16.68 4.23
C TRP A 140 10.72 15.73 3.53
N ARG A 141 12.03 15.97 3.60
CA ARG A 141 13.04 15.08 3.02
C ARG A 141 13.84 14.43 4.13
N PHE A 142 13.86 13.10 4.15
CA PHE A 142 14.62 12.34 5.14
C PHE A 142 16.12 12.41 4.90
N SER A 143 16.90 12.09 5.94
CA SER A 143 18.37 12.02 5.87
C SER A 143 18.92 10.77 5.17
N PHE A 144 18.06 9.83 4.77
CA PHE A 144 18.43 8.54 4.19
C PHE A 144 17.70 8.26 2.86
N ASN A 145 18.32 7.46 2.00
CA ASN A 145 17.75 7.01 0.73
C ASN A 145 17.04 5.65 0.88
N GLY A 146 16.44 5.17 -0.21
CA GLY A 146 15.67 3.92 -0.22
C GLY A 146 16.48 2.64 -0.25
N THR A 147 17.82 2.69 -0.27
CA THR A 147 18.63 1.47 -0.32
C THR A 147 18.54 0.69 0.99
N TYR A 148 18.54 -0.64 0.94
CA TYR A 148 18.53 -1.45 2.16
C TYR A 148 19.71 -1.13 3.09
N ALA A 149 20.89 -0.81 2.56
CA ALA A 149 22.02 -0.42 3.41
C ALA A 149 21.73 0.84 4.25
N ALA A 150 21.12 1.87 3.66
CA ALA A 150 20.78 3.10 4.38
C ALA A 150 19.60 2.88 5.35
N LEU A 151 18.59 2.10 4.92
CA LEU A 151 17.44 1.76 5.75
C LEU A 151 17.87 0.91 6.97
N GLU A 152 18.70 -0.12 6.77
CA GLU A 152 19.16 -1.01 7.82
C GLU A 152 20.13 -0.32 8.79
N TYR A 153 20.92 0.64 8.30
CA TYR A 153 21.74 1.50 9.16
C TYR A 153 20.88 2.29 10.16
N LYS A 154 19.69 2.72 9.75
CA LYS A 154 18.76 3.46 10.62
C LYS A 154 17.87 2.55 11.48
N ALA A 155 17.40 1.43 10.93
CA ALA A 155 16.32 0.63 11.51
C ALA A 155 16.75 -0.73 12.11
N GLY A 156 18.00 -1.14 11.89
CA GLY A 156 18.46 -2.51 12.08
C GLY A 156 18.23 -3.39 10.86
N ARG A 157 18.81 -4.60 10.88
CA ARG A 157 18.83 -5.52 9.73
C ARG A 157 17.43 -6.04 9.38
N ARG A 158 17.10 -6.11 8.08
CA ARG A 158 15.79 -6.61 7.60
C ARG A 158 15.53 -8.07 7.94
N GLU A 159 16.59 -8.85 8.13
CA GLU A 159 16.53 -10.24 8.60
C GLU A 159 15.88 -10.39 9.99
N ASN A 160 15.84 -9.31 10.77
CA ASN A 160 15.25 -9.26 12.11
C ASN A 160 13.98 -8.39 12.15
N ILE A 161 13.38 -8.13 11.00
CA ILE A 161 12.14 -7.35 10.86
C ILE A 161 11.08 -8.29 10.31
N ASP A 162 10.07 -8.56 11.13
CA ASP A 162 8.94 -9.38 10.74
C ASP A 162 8.20 -8.78 9.54
N LEU A 163 7.67 -9.65 8.69
CA LEU A 163 6.84 -9.29 7.55
C LEU A 163 5.49 -10.00 7.66
N GLY A 164 4.43 -9.27 7.41
CA GLY A 164 3.07 -9.78 7.53
C GLY A 164 2.04 -8.66 7.53
N ILE A 165 0.76 -9.03 7.50
CA ILE A 165 -0.33 -8.04 7.44
C ILE A 165 -0.40 -7.20 8.72
N ILE A 166 0.01 -7.75 9.86
CA ILE A 166 0.07 -7.01 11.13
C ILE A 166 1.15 -5.92 11.05
N GLU A 167 2.34 -6.30 10.58
CA GLU A 167 3.51 -5.44 10.44
C GLU A 167 3.28 -4.37 9.36
N LEU A 168 2.60 -4.73 8.28
CA LEU A 168 2.15 -3.80 7.24
C LEU A 168 1.22 -2.74 7.83
N ALA A 169 0.20 -3.15 8.60
CA ALA A 169 -0.73 -2.22 9.23
C ALA A 169 -0.06 -1.30 10.25
N GLN A 170 0.84 -1.85 11.08
CA GLN A 170 1.64 -1.05 12.02
C GLN A 170 2.54 -0.04 11.30
N SER A 171 3.12 -0.43 10.16
CA SER A 171 3.96 0.45 9.34
C SER A 171 3.17 1.65 8.79
N ILE A 172 1.92 1.44 8.38
CA ILE A 172 1.01 2.53 7.95
C ILE A 172 0.80 3.52 9.10
N SER A 173 0.44 3.02 10.29
CA SER A 173 0.23 3.86 11.47
C SER A 173 1.49 4.64 11.86
N ASN A 174 2.65 3.97 11.92
CA ASN A 174 3.93 4.59 12.22
C ASN A 174 4.26 5.74 11.26
N LEU A 175 4.13 5.51 9.95
CA LEU A 175 4.41 6.54 8.94
C LEU A 175 3.39 7.67 8.96
N ARG A 176 2.12 7.38 9.27
CA ARG A 176 1.05 8.36 9.30
C ARG A 176 1.17 9.35 10.46
N TYR A 177 1.60 8.87 11.62
CA TYR A 177 1.70 9.65 12.86
C TYR A 177 3.13 10.05 13.22
N TRP A 178 4.09 9.78 12.33
CA TRP A 178 5.44 10.32 12.45
C TRP A 178 5.44 11.83 12.25
N SER A 179 6.35 12.51 12.93
CA SER A 179 6.54 13.95 12.89
C SER A 179 8.04 14.27 12.98
N SER A 180 8.45 15.41 12.44
CA SER A 180 9.85 15.80 12.25
C SER A 180 10.69 15.96 13.52
N ASP A 181 10.03 16.03 14.68
CA ASP A 181 10.63 16.07 16.01
C ASP A 181 11.02 14.68 16.54
N LYS A 182 10.62 13.60 15.86
CA LYS A 182 10.92 12.21 16.23
C LYS A 182 12.07 11.64 15.40
N GLU A 183 12.77 10.66 15.96
CA GLU A 183 13.78 9.92 15.21
C GLU A 183 13.19 9.21 13.99
N GLU A 184 14.01 9.09 12.94
CA GLU A 184 13.65 8.45 11.67
C GLU A 184 13.73 6.91 11.72
N THR A 185 14.15 6.33 12.85
CA THR A 185 14.32 4.88 13.05
C THR A 185 13.05 4.09 12.73
N THR A 186 11.91 4.53 13.25
CA THR A 186 10.60 3.87 13.02
C THR A 186 10.10 4.07 11.60
N VAL A 187 10.45 5.19 10.95
CA VAL A 187 10.16 5.44 9.53
C VAL A 187 10.93 4.47 8.66
N ALA A 188 12.25 4.39 8.84
CA ALA A 188 13.10 3.47 8.08
C ALA A 188 12.66 2.01 8.27
N ARG A 189 12.32 1.60 9.51
CA ARG A 189 11.81 0.25 9.80
C ARG A 189 10.50 -0.03 9.08
N SER A 190 9.57 0.93 9.08
CA SER A 190 8.27 0.80 8.41
C SER A 190 8.41 0.75 6.89
N LEU A 191 9.34 1.53 6.33
CA LEU A 191 9.65 1.50 4.91
C LEU A 191 10.29 0.16 4.47
N ILE A 192 11.11 -0.48 5.31
CA ILE A 192 11.61 -1.84 5.02
C ILE A 192 10.46 -2.84 4.85
N VAL A 193 9.44 -2.79 5.72
CA VAL A 193 8.26 -3.65 5.62
C VAL A 193 7.49 -3.35 4.33
N LEU A 194 7.19 -2.06 4.09
CA LEU A 194 6.40 -1.63 2.93
C LEU A 194 7.10 -1.93 1.60
N ILE A 195 8.41 -1.70 1.49
CA ILE A 195 9.17 -2.02 0.27
C ILE A 195 9.14 -3.53 0.02
N GLN A 196 9.40 -4.35 1.05
CA GLN A 196 9.39 -5.81 0.87
C GLN A 196 7.99 -6.37 0.57
N MET A 197 6.93 -5.79 1.13
CA MET A 197 5.55 -6.26 0.92
C MET A 197 4.80 -5.58 -0.24
N VAL A 198 5.43 -4.65 -0.95
CA VAL A 198 4.85 -3.97 -2.11
C VAL A 198 5.77 -4.09 -3.31
N SER A 199 6.99 -3.55 -3.23
CA SER A 199 7.94 -3.52 -4.35
C SER A 199 8.55 -4.89 -4.63
N GLU A 200 9.08 -5.60 -3.62
CA GLU A 200 9.76 -6.89 -3.85
C GLU A 200 8.78 -8.02 -4.18
N THR A 201 7.53 -7.88 -3.77
CA THR A 201 6.46 -8.84 -4.09
C THR A 201 5.74 -8.53 -5.40
N ALA A 202 5.98 -7.39 -6.05
CA ALA A 202 5.41 -7.03 -7.35
C ALA A 202 6.31 -7.54 -8.48
#